data_AF-A0A945VSM7-F1
#
_entry.id   AF-A0A945VSM7-F1
#
_cell.length_a   1.000
_cell.length_b   1.000
_cell.length_c   1.000
_cell.angle_alpha   90.00
_cell.angle_beta   90.00
_cell.angle_gamma   90.00
#
_symmetry.space_group_name_H-M   'P 1'
#
loop_
_entity.id
_entity.type
_entity.pdbx_description
1 polymer ?
#
loop_
_entity_poly.entity_id
_entity_poly.type
_entity_poly.pdbx_seq_one_letter_code
_entity_poly.pdbx_strand_id
1 'polypeptide(L)'
;MKEFCYIIITGGFIILGAIIGGICAYYTAIKTIRIQFSKKAAASFRASFVKELILLDDRYITEKTPRKKAYDILTDAFLKHCIAFNKFKVHIRKNNIASYEKAWNDLYHPYKDDGCDYAFLEIYFCGSDSPNEQKKVSEVVLKNINNLLKFAEYE
;
A
#
# COMPACT_ATOMS: atom_id res chain seq x y z
N MET A 1 59.35 -28.53 4.30
CA MET A 1 58.77 -28.07 3.02
C MET A 1 57.28 -28.36 2.89
N LYS A 2 56.80 -29.60 3.09
CA LYS A 2 55.37 -29.96 2.99
C LYS A 2 54.45 -29.19 3.94
N GLU A 3 54.87 -28.93 5.18
CA GLU A 3 54.07 -28.16 6.14
C GLU A 3 53.89 -26.68 5.79
N PHE A 4 54.90 -26.08 5.14
CA PHE A 4 54.85 -24.67 4.73
C PHE A 4 53.86 -24.46 3.58
N CYS A 5 53.80 -25.40 2.63
CA CYS A 5 52.79 -25.39 1.57
C CYS A 5 51.37 -25.58 2.11
N TYR A 6 51.19 -26.44 3.12
CA TYR A 6 49.88 -26.68 3.72
C TYR A 6 49.30 -25.42 4.38
N ILE A 7 50.11 -24.71 5.18
CA ILE A 7 49.69 -23.48 5.88
C ILE A 7 49.27 -22.37 4.90
N ILE A 8 50.02 -22.18 3.81
CA ILE A 8 49.68 -21.18 2.78
C ILE A 8 48.37 -21.52 2.08
N ILE A 9 48.15 -22.80 1.77
CA ILE A 9 46.92 -23.28 1.12
C ILE A 9 45.72 -23.12 2.06
N THR A 10 45.80 -23.59 3.31
CA THR A 10 44.71 -23.44 4.29
C THR A 10 44.43 -21.98 4.65
N GLY A 11 45.48 -21.16 4.81
CA GLY A 11 45.32 -19.72 5.08
C GLY A 11 44.65 -18.99 3.92
N GLY A 12 45.01 -19.32 2.67
CA GLY A 12 44.36 -18.79 1.48
C GLY A 12 42.88 -19.15 1.39
N PHE A 13 42.51 -20.39 1.70
CA PHE A 13 41.10 -20.82 1.72
C PHE A 13 40.28 -20.14 2.83
N ILE A 14 40.87 -19.89 4.01
CA ILE A 14 40.21 -19.15 5.09
C ILE A 14 39.91 -17.71 4.67
N ILE A 15 40.88 -17.04 4.04
CA ILE A 15 40.70 -15.65 3.56
C ILE A 15 39.63 -15.60 2.46
N LEU A 16 39.67 -16.52 1.49
CA LEU A 16 38.64 -16.62 0.44
C LEU A 16 37.25 -16.89 1.04
N GLY A 17 37.16 -17.82 2.00
CA GLY A 17 35.91 -18.12 2.71
C GLY A 17 35.36 -16.91 3.47
N ALA A 18 36.22 -16.14 4.13
CA ALA A 18 35.83 -14.91 4.84
C ALA A 18 35.32 -13.83 3.88
N ILE A 19 35.96 -13.66 2.72
CA ILE A 19 35.52 -12.70 1.69
C ILE A 19 34.15 -13.11 1.12
N ILE A 20 33.99 -14.37 0.72
CA ILE A 20 32.71 -14.87 0.17
C ILE A 20 31.61 -14.78 1.23
N GLY A 21 31.89 -15.20 2.48
CA GLY A 21 30.96 -15.10 3.60
C GLY A 21 30.54 -13.65 3.89
N GLY A 22 31.49 -12.71 3.88
CA GLY A 22 31.22 -11.28 4.03
C GLY A 22 30.33 -10.72 2.93
N ILE A 23 30.61 -11.09 1.67
CA ILE A 23 29.79 -10.68 0.51
C ILE A 23 28.36 -11.23 0.64
N CYS A 24 28.20 -12.52 0.95
CA CYS A 24 26.89 -13.13 1.15
C CYS A 24 26.11 -12.48 2.31
N ALA A 25 26.77 -12.23 3.44
CA ALA A 25 26.17 -11.55 4.59
C ALA A 25 25.73 -10.11 4.25
N TYR A 26 26.53 -9.38 3.48
CA TYR A 26 26.18 -8.03 3.04
C TYR A 26 24.93 -8.01 2.15
N TYR A 27 24.87 -8.88 1.13
CA TYR A 27 23.70 -8.95 0.25
C TYR A 27 22.43 -9.38 0.99
N THR A 28 22.54 -10.34 1.91
CA THR A 28 21.40 -10.80 2.72
C THR A 28 20.92 -9.73 3.69
N ALA A 29 21.83 -8.98 4.32
CA ALA A 29 21.49 -7.84 5.17
C ALA A 29 20.74 -6.74 4.40
N ILE A 30 21.25 -6.33 3.23
CA ILE A 30 20.59 -5.33 2.38
C ILE A 30 19.19 -5.80 1.96
N LYS A 31 19.07 -7.07 1.54
CA LYS A 31 17.79 -7.64 1.13
C LYS A 31 16.78 -7.60 2.29
N THR A 32 17.22 -7.98 3.49
CA THR A 32 16.38 -7.99 4.69
C THR A 32 15.92 -6.58 5.06
N ILE A 33 16.82 -5.60 5.03
CA ILE A 33 16.51 -4.19 5.31
C ILE A 33 15.47 -3.67 4.32
N ARG A 34 15.66 -3.92 3.01
CA ARG A 34 14.68 -3.51 1.98
C ARG A 34 13.30 -4.13 2.24
N ILE A 35 13.23 -5.42 2.55
CA ILE A 35 11.97 -6.10 2.87
C ILE A 35 11.29 -5.46 4.08
N GLN A 36 12.04 -5.16 5.14
CA GLN A 36 11.48 -4.52 6.33
C GLN A 36 10.94 -3.11 6.03
N PHE A 37 11.65 -2.32 5.24
CA PHE A 37 11.17 -1.00 4.81
C PHE A 37 9.90 -1.09 3.96
N SER A 38 9.86 -2.00 2.99
CA SER A 38 8.67 -2.30 2.19
C SER A 38 7.47 -2.69 3.05
N LYS A 39 7.65 -3.66 3.98
CA LYS A 39 6.59 -4.07 4.91
C LYS A 39 6.10 -2.95 5.80
N LYS A 40 7.01 -2.10 6.29
CA LYS A 40 6.63 -0.93 7.09
C LYS A 40 5.85 0.10 6.27
N ALA A 41 6.26 0.35 5.04
CA ALA A 41 5.56 1.24 4.12
C ALA A 41 4.16 0.70 3.79
N ALA A 42 4.04 -0.60 3.51
CA ALA A 42 2.78 -1.29 3.27
C ALA A 42 1.84 -1.21 4.48
N ALA A 43 2.35 -1.46 5.69
CA ALA A 43 1.58 -1.34 6.92
C ALA A 43 1.09 0.10 7.15
N SER A 44 1.96 1.10 6.96
CA SER A 44 1.60 2.52 7.08
C SER A 44 0.59 2.96 6.01
N PHE A 45 0.70 2.40 4.80
CA PHE A 45 -0.25 2.65 3.73
C PHE A 45 -1.62 2.11 4.12
N ARG A 46 -1.72 0.83 4.51
CA ARG A 46 -2.97 0.22 4.99
C ARG A 46 -3.59 0.98 6.16
N ALA A 47 -2.78 1.37 7.14
CA ALA A 47 -3.23 2.12 8.32
C ALA A 47 -3.94 3.43 7.94
N SER A 48 -3.54 4.05 6.82
CA SER A 48 -4.16 5.29 6.32
C SER A 48 -5.61 5.10 5.88
N PHE A 49 -6.08 3.88 5.62
CA PHE A 49 -7.45 3.58 5.15
C PHE A 49 -8.33 2.90 6.20
N VAL A 50 -7.78 2.55 7.38
CA VAL A 50 -8.51 1.74 8.40
C VAL A 50 -9.79 2.42 8.87
N LYS A 51 -9.75 3.74 9.08
CA LYS A 51 -10.91 4.49 9.55
C LYS A 51 -12.04 4.41 8.52
N GLU A 52 -11.72 4.56 7.24
CA GLU A 52 -12.68 4.55 6.15
C GLU A 52 -13.25 3.15 5.95
N LEU A 53 -12.42 2.10 6.05
CA LEU A 53 -12.88 0.72 6.04
C LEU A 53 -13.90 0.44 7.15
N ILE A 54 -13.67 0.94 8.38
CA ILE A 54 -14.60 0.78 9.50
C ILE A 54 -15.90 1.55 9.26
N LEU A 55 -15.83 2.78 8.74
CA LEU A 55 -17.01 3.63 8.55
C LEU A 55 -17.90 3.18 7.37
N LEU A 56 -17.33 2.47 6.40
CA LEU A 56 -18.04 2.01 5.20
C LEU A 56 -18.60 0.59 5.34
N ASP A 57 -18.04 -0.24 6.23
CA ASP A 57 -18.40 -1.64 6.37
C ASP A 57 -19.58 -1.83 7.34
N ASP A 58 -20.66 -2.42 6.83
CA ASP A 58 -21.91 -2.70 7.52
C ASP A 58 -21.72 -3.40 8.87
N ARG A 59 -20.67 -4.21 9.01
CA ARG A 59 -20.38 -4.97 10.24
C ARG A 59 -20.06 -4.08 11.44
N TYR A 60 -19.66 -2.83 11.20
CA TYR A 60 -19.28 -1.86 12.25
C TYR A 60 -20.31 -0.73 12.42
N ILE A 61 -21.42 -0.78 11.70
CA ILE A 61 -22.51 0.18 11.84
C ILE A 61 -23.32 -0.19 13.08
N THR A 62 -23.43 0.75 14.01
CA THR A 62 -24.16 0.59 15.27
C THR A 62 -24.97 1.84 15.57
N GLU A 63 -25.82 1.83 16.60
CA GLU A 63 -26.51 3.04 17.06
C GLU A 63 -25.55 4.19 17.42
N LYS A 64 -24.33 3.87 17.86
CA LYS A 64 -23.28 4.85 18.22
C LYS A 64 -22.45 5.31 17.01
N THR A 65 -22.51 4.57 15.91
CA THR A 65 -21.78 4.82 14.66
C THR A 65 -22.75 4.74 13.49
N PRO A 66 -23.64 5.74 13.36
CA PRO A 66 -24.63 5.74 12.29
C PRO A 66 -23.94 5.79 10.92
N ARG A 67 -24.60 5.23 9.91
CA ARG A 67 -24.12 5.24 8.53
C ARG A 67 -23.85 6.67 8.08
N LYS A 68 -22.63 6.91 7.57
CA LYS A 68 -22.26 8.16 6.91
C LYS A 68 -22.23 7.95 5.39
N LYS A 69 -22.46 9.02 4.63
CA LYS A 69 -22.35 8.94 3.17
C LYS A 69 -20.89 8.66 2.79
N ALA A 70 -20.68 7.73 1.87
CA ALA A 70 -19.34 7.34 1.43
C ALA A 70 -18.56 8.53 0.84
N TYR A 71 -19.28 9.44 0.18
CA TYR A 71 -18.74 10.72 -0.28
C TYR A 71 -18.08 11.51 0.84
N ASP A 72 -18.80 11.79 1.94
CA ASP A 72 -18.27 12.56 3.08
C ASP A 72 -17.04 11.89 3.68
N ILE A 73 -17.09 10.56 3.85
CA ILE A 73 -15.98 9.76 4.37
C ILE A 73 -14.73 9.92 3.48
N LEU A 74 -14.89 9.82 2.16
CA LEU A 74 -13.78 9.89 1.21
C LEU A 74 -13.24 11.31 1.03
N THR A 75 -14.11 12.32 1.10
CA THR A 75 -13.74 13.74 1.04
C THR A 75 -12.88 14.10 2.25
N ASP A 76 -13.31 13.75 3.46
CA ASP A 76 -12.55 13.97 4.70
C ASP A 76 -11.18 13.26 4.68
N ALA A 77 -11.12 12.08 4.05
CA ALA A 77 -9.93 11.25 4.00
C ALA A 77 -8.98 11.56 2.82
N PHE A 78 -9.42 12.35 1.84
CA PHE A 78 -8.76 12.50 0.54
C PHE A 78 -7.29 12.92 0.66
N LEU A 79 -7.02 13.99 1.42
CA LEU A 79 -5.66 14.52 1.57
C LEU A 79 -4.73 13.48 2.22
N LYS A 80 -5.21 12.78 3.25
CA LYS A 80 -4.47 11.70 3.92
C LYS A 80 -4.16 10.56 2.94
N HIS A 81 -5.14 10.13 2.16
CA HIS A 81 -4.95 9.07 1.16
C HIS A 81 -3.96 9.49 0.06
N CYS A 82 -4.01 10.73 -0.41
CA CYS A 82 -3.09 11.25 -1.43
C CYS A 82 -1.64 11.25 -0.92
N ILE A 83 -1.42 11.68 0.33
CA ILE A 83 -0.09 11.63 0.96
C ILE A 83 0.38 10.17 1.09
N ALA A 84 -0.49 9.27 1.55
CA ALA A 84 -0.17 7.86 1.71
C ALA A 84 0.16 7.20 0.35
N PHE A 85 -0.62 7.51 -0.69
CA PHE A 85 -0.42 7.03 -2.06
C PHE A 85 0.94 7.43 -2.60
N ASN A 86 1.28 8.72 -2.54
CA ASN A 86 2.57 9.21 -3.03
C ASN A 86 3.76 8.63 -2.25
N LYS A 87 3.62 8.47 -0.93
CA LYS A 87 4.65 7.84 -0.10
C LYS A 87 4.82 6.35 -0.40
N PHE A 88 3.74 5.61 -0.67
CA PHE A 88 3.83 4.18 -0.94
C PHE A 88 4.26 3.88 -2.38
N LYS A 89 3.94 4.76 -3.34
CA LYS A 89 4.28 4.63 -4.77
C LYS A 89 5.76 4.34 -5.02
N VAL A 90 6.67 4.90 -4.23
CA VAL A 90 8.12 4.68 -4.38
C VAL A 90 8.57 3.26 -4.04
N HIS A 91 7.74 2.51 -3.31
CA HIS A 91 7.98 1.11 -2.95
C HIS A 91 7.43 0.14 -4.00
N ILE A 92 6.44 0.57 -4.79
CA ILE A 92 5.83 -0.23 -5.85
C ILE A 92 6.85 -0.61 -6.92
N ARG A 93 6.86 -1.89 -7.30
CA ARG A 93 7.67 -2.38 -8.42
C ARG A 93 7.31 -1.63 -9.70
N LYS A 94 8.32 -1.24 -10.50
CA LYS A 94 8.15 -0.42 -11.72
C LYS A 94 7.07 -0.94 -12.69
N ASN A 95 6.96 -2.25 -12.86
CA ASN A 95 5.97 -2.90 -13.72
C ASN A 95 4.52 -2.81 -13.18
N ASN A 96 4.33 -2.53 -11.89
CA ASN A 96 3.03 -2.45 -11.25
C ASN A 96 2.55 -1.01 -11.05
N ILE A 97 3.39 0.01 -11.33
CA ILE A 97 3.06 1.43 -11.10
C ILE A 97 1.80 1.83 -11.86
N ALA A 98 1.68 1.46 -13.14
CA ALA A 98 0.50 1.80 -13.94
C ALA A 98 -0.79 1.17 -13.38
N SER A 99 -0.72 -0.08 -12.91
CA SER A 99 -1.87 -0.74 -12.28
C SER A 99 -2.22 -0.11 -10.93
N TYR A 100 -1.22 0.35 -10.18
CA TYR A 100 -1.41 1.05 -8.90
C TYR A 100 -2.07 2.41 -9.11
N GLU A 101 -1.60 3.19 -10.09
CA GLU A 101 -2.23 4.46 -10.49
C GLU A 101 -3.64 4.26 -11.01
N LYS A 102 -3.89 3.19 -11.77
CA LYS A 102 -5.24 2.85 -12.21
C LYS A 102 -6.16 2.57 -11.01
N ALA A 103 -5.72 1.76 -10.04
CA ALA A 103 -6.52 1.47 -8.85
C ALA A 103 -6.80 2.74 -8.01
N TRP A 104 -5.87 3.69 -8.00
CA TRP A 104 -6.08 5.01 -7.41
C TRP A 104 -7.15 5.79 -8.16
N ASN A 105 -7.08 5.83 -9.49
CA ASN A 105 -8.06 6.53 -10.33
C ASN A 105 -9.46 5.90 -10.23
N ASP A 106 -9.55 4.58 -10.08
CA ASP A 106 -10.82 3.88 -9.87
C ASP A 106 -11.47 4.30 -8.54
N LEU A 107 -10.66 4.60 -7.51
CA LEU A 107 -11.15 5.11 -6.22
C LEU A 107 -11.45 6.62 -6.27
N TYR A 108 -10.51 7.40 -6.82
CA TYR A 108 -10.53 8.86 -6.93
C TYR A 108 -10.37 9.26 -8.39
N HIS A 109 -11.48 9.50 -9.08
CA HIS A 109 -11.46 9.75 -10.51
C HIS A 109 -10.62 11.00 -10.83
N PRO A 110 -9.82 11.01 -11.91
CA PRO A 110 -9.11 12.22 -12.28
C PRO A 110 -10.11 13.35 -12.53
N TYR A 111 -9.85 14.50 -11.90
CA TYR A 111 -10.67 15.70 -12.04
C TYR A 111 -10.83 16.02 -13.53
N LYS A 112 -12.07 15.99 -14.02
CA LYS A 112 -12.46 16.66 -15.25
C LYS A 112 -12.99 18.02 -14.82
N ASP A 113 -12.66 19.06 -15.57
CA ASP A 113 -13.03 20.42 -15.22
C ASP A 113 -14.47 20.68 -15.67
N ASP A 114 -15.43 20.21 -14.88
CA ASP A 114 -16.88 20.32 -15.11
C ASP A 114 -17.59 21.26 -14.11
N GLY A 115 -16.83 21.94 -13.23
CA GLY A 115 -17.37 22.97 -12.34
C GLY A 115 -18.02 22.44 -11.05
N CYS A 116 -17.84 21.16 -10.75
CA CYS A 116 -18.26 20.55 -9.48
C CYS A 116 -17.10 20.54 -8.47
N ASP A 117 -17.36 21.07 -7.26
CA ASP A 117 -16.50 20.86 -6.11
C ASP A 117 -16.38 19.34 -5.90
N TYR A 118 -15.19 18.78 -6.14
CA TYR A 118 -14.90 17.34 -6.03
C TYR A 118 -15.44 16.43 -7.14
N ALA A 119 -15.33 16.84 -8.42
CA ALA A 119 -15.58 15.99 -9.61
C ALA A 119 -15.00 14.56 -9.51
N PHE A 120 -13.91 14.38 -8.74
CA PHE A 120 -13.26 13.09 -8.51
C PHE A 120 -14.06 12.08 -7.65
N LEU A 121 -15.14 12.49 -6.97
CA LEU A 121 -16.03 11.64 -6.17
C LEU A 121 -17.49 11.64 -6.65
N GLU A 122 -17.81 12.28 -7.77
CA GLU A 122 -19.18 12.39 -8.30
C GLU A 122 -19.88 11.04 -8.47
N ILE A 123 -19.12 10.00 -8.81
CA ILE A 123 -19.63 8.63 -8.95
C ILE A 123 -20.23 8.07 -7.65
N TYR A 124 -19.94 8.70 -6.51
CA TYR A 124 -20.48 8.34 -5.19
C TYR A 124 -21.55 9.34 -4.69
N PHE A 125 -21.84 10.40 -5.46
CA PHE A 125 -22.80 11.45 -5.13
C PHE A 125 -24.24 11.08 -5.56
N CYS A 126 -24.38 10.52 -6.77
CA CYS A 126 -25.68 10.19 -7.35
C CYS A 126 -26.31 8.95 -6.71
N GLY A 127 -27.39 9.15 -5.93
CA GLY A 127 -28.26 8.10 -5.38
C GLY A 127 -28.20 7.91 -3.87
N SER A 128 -27.86 8.93 -3.07
CA SER A 128 -27.46 8.72 -1.67
C SER A 128 -28.53 8.93 -0.59
N ASP A 129 -29.82 8.99 -0.91
CA ASP A 129 -30.84 9.25 0.11
C ASP A 129 -31.53 7.98 0.63
N SER A 130 -31.52 6.87 -0.12
CA SER A 130 -32.02 5.60 0.39
C SER A 130 -30.91 4.78 1.08
N PRO A 131 -31.20 4.10 2.21
CA PRO A 131 -30.23 3.25 2.91
C PRO A 131 -29.65 2.13 2.02
N ASN A 132 -30.45 1.59 1.10
CA ASN A 132 -30.04 0.52 0.19
C ASN A 132 -29.04 1.00 -0.87
N GLU A 133 -29.20 2.21 -1.39
CA GLU A 133 -28.26 2.77 -2.34
C GLU A 133 -26.95 3.19 -1.66
N GLN A 134 -27.01 3.80 -0.47
CA GLN A 134 -25.81 4.09 0.32
C GLN A 134 -25.00 2.83 0.62
N LYS A 135 -25.68 1.70 0.88
CA LYS A 135 -25.03 0.40 1.04
C LYS A 135 -24.27 -0.02 -0.23
N LYS A 136 -24.93 0.01 -1.40
CA LYS A 136 -24.29 -0.31 -2.68
C LYS A 136 -23.08 0.56 -2.97
N VAL A 137 -23.20 1.87 -2.74
CA VAL A 137 -22.08 2.81 -2.90
C VAL A 137 -20.94 2.46 -1.94
N SER A 138 -21.24 2.16 -0.68
CA SER A 138 -20.23 1.77 0.31
C SER A 138 -19.51 0.48 -0.09
N GLU A 139 -20.23 -0.51 -0.63
CA GLU A 139 -19.65 -1.76 -1.15
C GLU A 139 -18.69 -1.52 -2.33
N VAL A 140 -19.06 -0.61 -3.26
CA VAL A 140 -18.19 -0.22 -4.38
C VAL A 140 -16.92 0.47 -3.86
N VAL A 141 -17.06 1.42 -2.93
CA VAL A 141 -15.91 2.11 -2.34
C VAL A 141 -15.01 1.12 -1.59
N LEU A 142 -15.57 0.22 -0.78
CA LEU A 142 -14.81 -0.82 -0.09
C LEU A 142 -14.04 -1.70 -1.07
N LYS A 143 -14.68 -2.09 -2.19
CA LYS A 143 -14.01 -2.87 -3.25
C LYS A 143 -12.84 -2.09 -3.84
N ASN A 144 -13.01 -0.80 -4.12
CA ASN A 144 -11.97 0.05 -4.70
C ASN A 144 -10.80 0.27 -3.73
N ILE A 145 -11.08 0.56 -2.45
CA ILE A 145 -10.08 0.64 -1.38
C ILE A 145 -9.32 -0.69 -1.29
N ASN A 146 -10.02 -1.83 -1.21
CA ASN A 146 -9.36 -3.14 -1.12
C ASN A 146 -8.51 -3.46 -2.36
N ASN A 147 -8.95 -3.10 -3.56
CA ASN A 147 -8.16 -3.26 -4.79
C ASN A 147 -6.86 -2.45 -4.73
N LEU A 148 -6.91 -1.22 -4.20
CA LEU A 148 -5.73 -0.40 -3.99
C LEU A 148 -4.81 -0.98 -2.90
N LEU A 149 -5.38 -1.53 -1.82
CA LEU A 149 -4.63 -2.13 -0.71
C LEU A 149 -3.97 -3.47 -1.06
N LYS A 150 -4.41 -4.17 -2.10
CA LYS A 150 -3.73 -5.41 -2.59
C LYS A 150 -2.26 -5.15 -2.92
N PHE A 151 -1.90 -3.96 -3.38
CA PHE A 151 -0.50 -3.61 -3.65
C PHE A 151 0.37 -3.60 -2.39
N ALA A 152 -0.24 -3.51 -1.21
CA ALA A 152 0.42 -3.60 0.09
C ALA A 152 0.35 -5.02 0.71
N GLU A 153 -0.17 -6.03 0.00
CA GLU A 153 -0.22 -7.44 0.46
C GLU A 153 0.90 -8.31 -0.16
N TYR A 154 1.42 -7.93 -1.32
CA TYR A 154 2.34 -8.75 -2.13
C TYR A 154 3.83 -8.36 -2.02
N GLU A 155 4.26 -7.69 -0.94
CA GLU A 155 5.67 -7.35 -0.66
C GLU A 155 6.24 -8.06 0.58
#